data_AF-A0A2K3MET4-F1
#
_entry.id   AF-A0A2K3MET4-F1
#
_cell.length_a   1.000
_cell.length_b   1.000
_cell.length_c   1.000
_cell.angle_alpha   90.00
_cell.angle_beta   90.00
_cell.angle_gamma   90.00
#
_symmetry.space_group_name_H-M   'P 1'
#
loop_
_entity.id
_entity.type
_entity.pdbx_description
1 polymer ?
#
loop_
_entity_poly.entity_id
_entity_poly.type
_entity_poly.pdbx_seq_one_letter_code
_entity_poly.pdbx_strand_id
1 'polypeptide(L)'
;EDLYYPHPLVQDILWASLHKFVEPIFMNWPGKKLREKAVETVMEHIHYEDENTRYICIGPVNKVLNMLCCWVEDPNSEAFKLHLPRIHDYLWIAEDGMKMQGYNGSQLWDTAFAAQAIISANLIDEFGPTLRKAHAYIKNSQVLEDCPGDLSKWYRHISKGAWPFSTADHGWPISDCTAEGLKAVLLLSKIAPEIVGEPLDAKRLYDAVNVILSLQVIDSS
;
A
#
# COMPACT_ATOMS: atom_id res chain seq x y z
N GLU A 1 7.21 -31.09 3.15
CA GLU A 1 6.73 -30.73 1.81
C GLU A 1 6.39 -29.23 1.87
N ASP A 2 7.39 -28.37 1.70
CA ASP A 2 7.23 -26.90 1.76
C ASP A 2 7.70 -26.22 0.46
N LEU A 3 8.12 -27.00 -0.54
CA LEU A 3 8.64 -26.49 -1.81
C LEU A 3 7.50 -26.35 -2.82
N TYR A 4 6.75 -25.25 -2.71
CA TYR A 4 5.64 -24.95 -3.61
C TYR A 4 6.13 -24.57 -5.03
N TYR A 5 7.26 -23.87 -5.14
CA TYR A 5 7.90 -23.53 -6.41
C TYR A 5 9.33 -24.09 -6.47
N PRO A 6 9.56 -25.22 -7.18
CA PRO A 6 10.90 -25.75 -7.35
C PRO A 6 11.74 -24.80 -8.23
N HIS A 7 13.03 -24.66 -7.92
CA HIS A 7 13.91 -23.78 -8.67
C HIS A 7 14.15 -24.31 -10.08
N PRO A 8 14.00 -23.46 -11.11
CA PRO A 8 14.49 -23.77 -12.44
C PRO A 8 16.02 -23.81 -12.47
N LEU A 9 16.61 -24.66 -13.32
CA LEU A 9 18.07 -24.77 -13.46
C LEU A 9 18.77 -23.42 -13.72
N VAL A 10 18.12 -22.53 -14.48
CA VAL A 10 18.67 -21.19 -14.75
C VAL A 10 18.81 -20.35 -13.47
N GLN A 11 17.88 -20.47 -12.52
CA GLN A 11 17.95 -19.80 -11.23
C GLN A 11 19.09 -20.36 -10.38
N ASP A 12 19.28 -21.68 -10.37
CA ASP A 12 20.39 -22.31 -9.64
C ASP A 12 21.75 -21.89 -10.19
N ILE A 13 21.90 -21.83 -11.53
CA ILE A 13 23.12 -21.36 -12.19
C ILE A 13 23.39 -19.88 -11.84
N LEU A 14 22.35 -19.04 -11.86
CA LEU A 14 22.47 -17.63 -11.52
C LEU A 14 22.94 -17.44 -10.07
N TRP A 15 22.28 -18.10 -9.12
CA TRP A 15 22.64 -18.01 -7.69
C TRP A 15 24.04 -18.57 -7.41
N ALA A 16 24.39 -19.71 -8.02
CA ALA A 16 25.73 -20.27 -7.89
C ALA A 16 26.80 -19.30 -8.43
N SER A 17 26.50 -18.58 -9.51
CA SER A 17 27.40 -17.59 -10.09
C SER A 17 27.54 -16.35 -9.20
N LEU A 18 26.43 -15.86 -8.65
CA LEU A 18 26.43 -14.73 -7.71
C LEU A 18 27.28 -15.04 -6.48
N HIS A 19 27.06 -16.20 -5.86
CA HIS A 19 27.76 -16.58 -4.63
C HIS A 19 29.25 -16.91 -4.87
N LYS A 20 29.58 -17.65 -5.94
CA LYS A 20 30.97 -18.07 -6.16
C LYS A 20 31.87 -16.99 -6.75
N PHE A 21 31.32 -16.07 -7.54
CA PHE A 21 32.13 -15.09 -8.28
C PHE A 21 31.81 -13.65 -7.89
N VAL A 22 30.54 -13.25 -7.87
CA VAL A 22 30.17 -11.84 -7.67
C VAL A 22 30.39 -11.39 -6.23
N GLU A 23 29.98 -12.20 -5.26
CA GLU A 23 30.11 -11.87 -3.84
C GLU A 23 31.57 -11.67 -3.41
N PRO A 24 32.54 -12.56 -3.73
CA PRO A 24 33.95 -12.31 -3.42
C PRO A 24 34.51 -11.03 -4.04
N ILE A 25 34.08 -10.66 -5.26
CA ILE A 25 34.49 -9.41 -5.90
C ILE A 25 33.95 -8.20 -5.13
N PHE A 26 32.68 -8.23 -4.70
CA PHE A 26 32.05 -7.14 -3.96
C PHE A 26 32.47 -7.04 -2.50
N MET A 27 33.10 -8.08 -1.95
CA MET A 27 33.74 -8.03 -0.63
C MET A 27 35.11 -7.34 -0.66
N ASN A 28 35.73 -7.20 -1.82
CA ASN A 28 37.10 -6.70 -1.97
C ASN A 28 37.17 -5.44 -2.84
N TRP A 29 38.29 -4.71 -2.77
CA TRP A 29 38.50 -3.57 -3.65
C TRP A 29 38.79 -4.03 -5.09
N PRO A 30 38.21 -3.40 -6.14
CA PRO A 30 37.38 -2.20 -6.12
C PRO A 30 35.86 -2.46 -5.97
N GLY A 31 35.39 -3.71 -6.05
CA GLY A 31 33.97 -4.07 -6.01
C GLY A 31 33.22 -3.60 -4.75
N LYS A 32 33.92 -3.51 -3.62
CA LYS A 32 33.39 -2.95 -2.37
C LYS A 32 32.80 -1.55 -2.53
N LYS A 33 33.41 -0.68 -3.37
CA LYS A 33 32.87 0.66 -3.63
C LYS A 33 31.51 0.62 -4.33
N LEU A 34 31.33 -0.34 -5.24
CA LEU A 34 30.05 -0.53 -5.92
C LEU A 34 28.98 -1.04 -4.94
N ARG A 35 29.37 -1.94 -4.03
CA ARG A 35 28.48 -2.40 -2.95
C ARG A 35 28.07 -1.27 -2.02
N GLU A 36 29.00 -0.43 -1.58
CA GLU A 36 28.71 0.74 -0.73
C GLU A 36 27.70 1.67 -1.41
N LYS A 37 27.92 1.99 -2.69
CA LYS A 37 26.97 2.78 -3.48
C LYS A 37 25.60 2.12 -3.63
N ALA A 38 25.57 0.81 -3.84
CA ALA A 38 24.31 0.06 -3.94
C ALA A 38 23.53 0.09 -2.61
N VAL A 39 24.21 -0.03 -1.46
CA VAL A 39 23.59 0.06 -0.13
C VAL A 39 23.05 1.48 0.12
N GLU A 40 23.80 2.53 -0.24
CA GLU A 40 23.32 3.91 -0.16
C GLU A 40 22.05 4.12 -1.01
N THR A 41 22.05 3.63 -2.24
CA THR A 41 20.85 3.69 -3.12
C THR A 41 19.66 2.92 -2.52
N VAL A 42 19.88 1.77 -1.89
CA VAL A 42 18.81 1.02 -1.21
C VAL A 42 18.26 1.81 -0.03
N MET A 43 19.12 2.43 0.79
CA MET A 43 18.66 3.27 1.89
C MET A 43 17.87 4.50 1.41
N GLU A 44 18.26 5.13 0.30
CA GLU A 44 17.45 6.21 -0.30
C GLU A 44 16.03 5.75 -0.65
N HIS A 45 15.86 4.54 -1.20
CA HIS A 45 14.54 4.00 -1.53
C HIS A 45 13.75 3.59 -0.28
N ILE A 46 14.42 3.09 0.76
CA ILE A 46 13.79 2.77 2.05
C ILE A 46 13.22 4.04 2.68
N HIS A 47 14.05 5.09 2.82
CA HIS A 47 13.60 6.36 3.39
C HIS A 47 12.46 6.98 2.58
N TYR A 48 12.54 6.92 1.24
CA TYR A 48 11.45 7.39 0.38
C TYR A 48 10.14 6.62 0.62
N GLU A 49 10.17 5.29 0.69
CA GLU A 49 8.98 4.48 1.00
C GLU A 49 8.42 4.80 2.39
N ASP A 50 9.30 4.93 3.38
CA ASP A 50 8.93 5.16 4.77
C ASP A 50 8.25 6.52 4.96
N GLU A 51 8.81 7.59 4.40
CA GLU A 51 8.22 8.93 4.45
C GLU A 51 6.84 8.97 3.75
N ASN A 52 6.72 8.33 2.59
CA ASN A 52 5.49 8.36 1.79
C ASN A 52 4.34 7.53 2.33
N THR A 53 4.64 6.55 3.18
CA THR A 53 3.65 5.69 3.83
C THR A 53 3.50 6.01 5.30
N ARG A 54 4.10 7.11 5.79
CA ARG A 54 4.15 7.46 7.21
C ARG A 54 4.60 6.29 8.07
N TYR A 55 5.61 5.56 7.57
CA TYR A 55 6.29 4.43 8.22
C TYR A 55 5.42 3.17 8.37
N ILE A 56 4.33 3.07 7.59
CA ILE A 56 3.48 1.87 7.50
C ILE A 56 4.04 0.88 6.47
N CYS A 57 4.64 1.38 5.39
CA CYS A 57 5.11 0.65 4.21
C CYS A 57 4.00 -0.15 3.49
N ILE A 58 4.29 -0.82 2.38
CA ILE A 58 3.27 -1.60 1.65
C ILE A 58 2.66 -2.76 2.47
N GLY A 59 3.42 -3.40 3.36
CA GLY A 59 2.96 -4.53 4.16
C GLY A 59 3.87 -4.86 5.35
N PRO A 60 3.54 -5.90 6.12
CA PRO A 60 4.20 -6.19 7.41
C PRO A 60 5.68 -6.57 7.24
N VAL A 61 6.01 -7.33 6.19
CA VAL A 61 7.36 -7.84 5.96
C VAL A 61 8.33 -6.71 5.65
N ASN A 62 8.02 -5.89 4.65
CA ASN A 62 8.91 -4.79 4.31
C ASN A 62 8.86 -3.69 5.39
N LYS A 63 7.75 -3.49 6.10
CA LYS A 63 7.71 -2.60 7.27
C LYS A 63 8.75 -2.97 8.32
N VAL A 64 8.84 -4.26 8.68
CA VAL A 64 9.80 -4.72 9.70
C VAL A 64 11.24 -4.66 9.18
N LEU A 65 11.47 -5.00 7.92
CA LEU A 65 12.81 -4.93 7.31
C LEU A 65 13.30 -3.49 7.15
N ASN A 66 12.46 -2.57 6.68
CA ASN A 66 12.78 -1.14 6.57
C ASN A 66 13.11 -0.56 7.96
N MET A 67 12.27 -0.82 8.95
CA MET A 67 12.51 -0.41 10.34
C MET A 67 13.86 -0.94 10.86
N LEU A 68 14.21 -2.20 10.56
CA LEU A 68 15.50 -2.77 10.93
C LEU A 68 16.66 -2.08 10.19
N CYS A 69 16.51 -1.78 8.91
CA CYS A 69 17.51 -1.02 8.14
C CYS A 69 17.74 0.38 8.74
N CYS A 70 16.69 1.12 9.08
CA CYS A 70 16.81 2.42 9.76
C CYS A 70 17.50 2.29 11.12
N TRP A 71 17.23 1.22 11.86
CA TRP A 71 17.90 0.94 13.13
C TRP A 71 19.39 0.61 12.95
N VAL A 72 19.75 -0.17 11.93
CA VAL A 72 21.15 -0.49 11.59
C VAL A 72 21.90 0.77 11.13
N GLU A 73 21.24 1.65 10.38
CA GLU A 73 21.81 2.93 9.94
C GLU A 73 22.10 3.86 11.13
N ASP A 74 21.10 4.14 11.97
CA ASP A 74 21.25 4.85 13.25
C ASP A 74 20.10 4.50 14.22
N PRO A 75 20.37 3.80 15.34
CA PRO A 75 19.37 3.47 16.36
C PRO A 75 18.69 4.66 17.01
N ASN A 76 19.25 5.87 16.90
CA ASN A 76 18.70 7.11 17.47
C ASN A 76 18.03 8.01 16.42
N SER A 77 17.96 7.57 15.16
CA SER A 77 17.39 8.34 14.05
C SER A 77 15.90 8.65 14.27
N GLU A 78 15.45 9.75 13.69
CA GLU A 78 14.02 10.09 13.69
C GLU A 78 13.21 9.06 12.90
N ALA A 79 13.74 8.59 11.77
CA ALA A 79 13.12 7.54 10.95
C ALA A 79 12.81 6.27 11.77
N PHE A 80 13.78 5.78 12.55
CA PHE A 80 13.55 4.61 13.41
C PHE A 80 12.48 4.90 14.48
N LYS A 81 12.50 6.08 15.11
CA LYS A 81 11.50 6.46 16.12
C LYS A 81 10.08 6.54 15.54
N LEU A 82 9.93 7.00 14.29
CA LEU A 82 8.64 7.08 13.61
C LEU A 82 8.10 5.70 13.19
N HIS A 83 8.96 4.71 12.99
CA HIS A 83 8.58 3.32 12.74
C HIS A 83 7.96 2.60 13.95
N LEU A 84 8.41 2.93 15.17
CA LEU A 84 8.01 2.25 16.40
C LEU A 84 6.50 2.30 16.67
N PRO A 85 5.81 3.45 16.66
CA PRO A 85 4.37 3.48 16.90
C PRO A 85 3.57 2.74 15.83
N ARG A 86 4.09 2.67 14.59
CA ARG A 86 3.45 1.98 13.46
C ARG A 86 3.53 0.46 13.52
N ILE A 87 4.23 -0.13 14.50
CA ILE A 87 4.17 -1.58 14.73
C ILE A 87 2.75 -2.00 15.12
N HIS A 88 2.06 -1.18 15.92
CA HIS A 88 0.71 -1.47 16.40
C HIS A 88 -0.33 -1.50 15.28
N ASP A 89 -0.11 -0.77 14.19
CA ASP A 89 -1.00 -0.76 13.02
C ASP A 89 -1.12 -2.16 12.37
N TYR A 90 -0.16 -3.05 12.63
CA TYR A 90 -0.16 -4.44 12.15
C TYR A 90 -0.52 -5.47 13.21
N LEU A 91 -0.72 -5.11 14.48
CA LEU A 91 -1.02 -6.07 15.54
C LEU A 91 -2.52 -6.13 15.81
N TRP A 92 -3.08 -7.33 15.73
CA TRP A 92 -4.50 -7.59 15.99
C TRP A 92 -4.67 -8.63 17.09
N ILE A 93 -5.60 -8.38 18.01
CA ILE A 93 -5.97 -9.33 19.07
C ILE A 93 -7.25 -10.06 18.64
N ALA A 94 -7.12 -11.35 18.38
CA ALA A 94 -8.22 -12.26 18.08
C ALA A 94 -8.49 -13.19 19.27
N GLU A 95 -9.51 -14.03 19.16
CA GLU A 95 -9.89 -15.05 20.14
C GLU A 95 -8.77 -16.05 20.45
N ASP A 96 -7.84 -16.26 19.52
CA ASP A 96 -6.68 -17.16 19.65
C ASP A 96 -5.36 -16.43 19.94
N GLY A 97 -5.43 -15.14 20.30
CA GLY A 97 -4.29 -14.33 20.73
C GLY A 97 -3.92 -13.22 19.76
N MET A 98 -2.76 -12.61 20.00
CA MET A 98 -2.26 -11.51 19.18
C MET A 98 -1.52 -12.04 17.94
N LYS A 99 -1.83 -11.46 16.78
CA LYS A 99 -1.23 -11.80 15.48
C LYS A 99 -0.78 -10.55 14.74
N MET A 100 0.13 -10.75 13.78
CA MET A 100 0.47 -9.72 12.81
C MET A 100 -0.40 -9.87 11.55
N GLN A 101 -1.03 -8.78 11.14
CA GLN A 101 -1.91 -8.70 9.99
C GLN A 101 -1.12 -8.69 8.68
N GLY A 102 -1.73 -9.15 7.57
CA GLY A 102 -1.12 -9.18 6.23
C GLY A 102 -0.98 -7.80 5.55
N TYR A 103 -1.76 -6.82 6.01
CA TYR A 103 -1.68 -5.39 5.74
C TYR A 103 -1.93 -4.66 7.08
N ASN A 104 -1.87 -3.33 7.15
CA ASN A 104 -2.32 -2.60 8.36
C ASN A 104 -3.87 -2.61 8.56
N GLY A 105 -4.54 -3.60 7.96
CA GLY A 105 -5.99 -3.83 7.94
C GLY A 105 -6.55 -3.94 6.53
N SER A 106 -7.87 -4.12 6.44
CA SER A 106 -8.68 -4.19 5.22
C SER A 106 -9.80 -3.15 5.22
N GLN A 107 -9.58 -2.04 5.95
CA GLN A 107 -10.65 -1.14 6.38
C GLN A 107 -11.41 -0.52 5.21
N LEU A 108 -10.71 -0.01 4.19
CA LEU A 108 -11.38 0.53 3.02
C LEU A 108 -12.08 -0.57 2.23
N TRP A 109 -11.36 -1.66 1.93
CA TRP A 109 -11.88 -2.77 1.14
C TRP A 109 -13.21 -3.28 1.69
N ASP A 110 -13.25 -3.58 2.99
CA ASP A 110 -14.44 -4.08 3.66
C ASP A 110 -15.55 -3.02 3.73
N THR A 111 -15.19 -1.75 3.95
CA THR A 111 -16.18 -0.65 4.00
C THR A 111 -16.84 -0.42 2.65
N ALA A 112 -16.06 -0.46 1.56
CA ALA A 112 -16.58 -0.29 0.20
C ALA A 112 -17.54 -1.43 -0.16
N PHE A 113 -17.17 -2.69 0.12
CA PHE A 113 -18.06 -3.83 -0.12
C PHE A 113 -19.30 -3.81 0.77
N ALA A 114 -19.17 -3.49 2.06
CA ALA A 114 -20.31 -3.42 2.96
C ALA A 114 -21.33 -2.35 2.53
N ALA A 115 -20.86 -1.16 2.12
CA ALA A 115 -21.73 -0.11 1.59
C ALA A 115 -22.49 -0.60 0.34
N GLN A 116 -21.78 -1.22 -0.60
CA GLN A 116 -22.40 -1.79 -1.81
C GLN A 116 -23.41 -2.89 -1.51
N ALA A 117 -23.11 -3.78 -0.55
CA ALA A 117 -24.00 -4.86 -0.15
C ALA A 117 -25.30 -4.33 0.48
N ILE A 118 -25.21 -3.36 1.41
CA ILE A 118 -26.38 -2.73 2.04
C ILE A 118 -27.27 -2.06 0.97
N ILE A 119 -26.67 -1.33 0.03
CA ILE A 119 -27.38 -0.67 -1.06
C ILE A 119 -28.07 -1.71 -1.96
N SER A 120 -27.35 -2.77 -2.35
CA SER A 120 -27.87 -3.81 -3.25
C SER A 120 -28.98 -4.65 -2.60
N ALA A 121 -28.97 -4.76 -1.27
CA ALA A 121 -30.01 -5.45 -0.50
C ALA A 121 -31.24 -4.57 -0.21
N ASN A 122 -31.30 -3.33 -0.71
CA ASN A 122 -32.38 -2.36 -0.43
C ASN A 122 -32.57 -2.07 1.07
N LEU A 123 -31.50 -2.05 1.86
CA LEU A 123 -31.55 -1.79 3.30
C LEU A 123 -31.18 -0.35 3.67
N ILE A 124 -31.34 0.60 2.74
CA ILE A 124 -30.96 2.01 2.92
C ILE A 124 -31.74 2.65 4.07
N ASP A 125 -33.04 2.39 4.18
CA ASP A 125 -33.89 2.97 5.23
C ASP A 125 -33.50 2.50 6.63
N GLU A 126 -32.99 1.27 6.75
CA GLU A 126 -32.53 0.69 8.03
C GLU A 126 -31.12 1.17 8.40
N PHE A 127 -30.22 1.29 7.42
CA PHE A 127 -28.81 1.55 7.64
C PHE A 127 -28.33 2.93 7.19
N GLY A 128 -29.22 3.90 6.95
CA GLY A 128 -28.88 5.25 6.52
C GLY A 128 -27.74 5.91 7.32
N PRO A 129 -27.79 5.94 8.66
CA PRO A 129 -26.70 6.48 9.48
C PRO A 129 -25.37 5.72 9.33
N THR A 130 -25.41 4.40 9.12
CA THR A 130 -24.22 3.57 8.86
C THR A 130 -23.63 3.90 7.50
N LEU A 131 -24.46 3.99 6.45
CA LEU A 131 -24.04 4.38 5.10
C LEU A 131 -23.43 5.79 5.08
N ARG A 132 -23.97 6.74 5.86
CA ARG A 132 -23.36 8.07 6.03
C ARG A 132 -21.94 8.00 6.56
N LYS A 133 -21.69 7.16 7.57
CA LYS A 133 -20.34 6.97 8.14
C LYS A 133 -19.42 6.26 7.15
N ALA A 134 -19.91 5.23 6.46
CA ALA A 134 -19.17 4.53 5.41
C ALA A 134 -18.79 5.49 4.28
N HIS A 135 -19.72 6.33 3.82
CA HIS A 135 -19.47 7.35 2.82
C HIS A 135 -18.40 8.34 3.27
N ALA A 136 -18.48 8.85 4.50
CA ALA A 136 -17.46 9.73 5.06
C ALA A 136 -16.08 9.05 5.12
N TYR A 137 -16.03 7.78 5.57
CA TYR A 137 -14.80 7.01 5.65
C TYR A 137 -14.16 6.78 4.26
N ILE A 138 -14.95 6.34 3.28
CA ILE A 138 -14.47 6.13 1.90
C ILE A 138 -13.94 7.45 1.33
N LYS A 139 -14.66 8.58 1.51
CA LYS A 139 -14.19 9.90 1.07
C LYS A 139 -12.88 10.32 1.75
N ASN A 140 -12.72 10.05 3.04
CA ASN A 140 -11.52 10.41 3.79
C ASN A 140 -10.33 9.48 3.48
N SER A 141 -10.59 8.32 2.89
CA SER A 141 -9.57 7.32 2.58
C SER A 141 -8.98 7.42 1.17
N GLN A 142 -9.53 8.30 0.31
CA GLN A 142 -8.95 8.53 -1.00
C GLN A 142 -7.60 9.26 -0.86
N VAL A 143 -6.62 8.82 -1.63
CA VAL A 143 -5.31 9.47 -1.72
C VAL A 143 -5.47 10.79 -2.45
N LEU A 144 -5.03 11.89 -1.83
CA LEU A 144 -5.27 13.24 -2.35
C LEU A 144 -4.14 13.79 -3.20
N GLU A 145 -2.93 13.26 -3.05
CA GLU A 145 -1.73 13.71 -3.74
C GLU A 145 -0.86 12.50 -4.13
N ASP A 146 -0.10 12.65 -5.22
CA ASP A 146 0.92 11.69 -5.60
C ASP A 146 2.10 11.72 -4.61
N CYS A 147 2.90 10.66 -4.60
CA CYS A 147 4.20 10.71 -3.92
C CYS A 147 5.06 11.84 -4.51
N PRO A 148 5.88 12.54 -3.68
CA PRO A 148 6.66 13.66 -4.11
C PRO A 148 7.80 13.22 -5.05
N GLY A 149 8.22 14.13 -5.93
CA GLY A 149 9.35 13.94 -6.83
C GLY A 149 9.01 13.17 -8.11
N ASP A 150 10.03 12.57 -8.73
CA ASP A 150 9.88 11.79 -9.95
C ASP A 150 9.43 10.36 -9.63
N LEU A 151 8.16 10.06 -9.86
CA LEU A 151 7.58 8.75 -9.62
C LEU A 151 8.33 7.61 -10.35
N SER A 152 8.86 7.87 -11.54
CA SER A 152 9.57 6.87 -12.34
C SER A 152 10.90 6.48 -11.70
N LYS A 153 11.59 7.46 -11.08
CA LYS A 153 12.83 7.21 -10.33
C LYS A 153 12.57 6.27 -9.15
N TRP A 154 11.44 6.42 -8.48
CA TRP A 154 11.08 5.67 -7.27
C TRP A 154 10.22 4.43 -7.55
N TYR A 155 9.99 4.11 -8.82
CA TYR A 155 9.14 3.00 -9.24
C TYR A 155 7.72 3.04 -8.64
N ARG A 156 7.20 4.26 -8.44
CA ARG A 156 5.81 4.49 -7.99
C ARG A 156 4.92 4.73 -9.20
N HIS A 157 3.67 4.29 -9.09
CA HIS A 157 2.60 4.68 -10.01
C HIS A 157 1.91 5.95 -9.51
N ILE A 158 1.12 6.61 -10.37
CA ILE A 158 0.24 7.70 -9.91
C ILE A 158 -0.74 7.16 -8.86
N SER A 159 -0.93 7.93 -7.78
CA SER A 159 -1.78 7.58 -6.65
C SER A 159 -2.82 8.63 -6.33
N LYS A 160 -2.72 9.86 -6.86
CA LYS A 160 -3.73 10.90 -6.68
C LYS A 160 -5.09 10.44 -7.22
N GLY A 161 -6.08 10.40 -6.34
CA GLY A 161 -7.43 9.92 -6.63
C GLY A 161 -7.63 8.42 -6.40
N ALA A 162 -6.57 7.66 -6.15
CA ALA A 162 -6.65 6.24 -5.86
C ALA A 162 -7.20 5.96 -4.46
N TRP A 163 -7.60 4.72 -4.24
CA TRP A 163 -7.97 4.19 -2.94
C TRP A 163 -7.05 3.01 -2.57
N PRO A 164 -6.48 3.02 -1.36
CA PRO A 164 -5.64 1.92 -0.87
C PRO A 164 -6.49 0.77 -0.31
N PHE A 165 -5.92 -0.41 -0.09
CA PHE A 165 -6.65 -1.54 0.50
C PHE A 165 -7.14 -1.26 1.93
N SER A 166 -6.32 -0.56 2.70
CA SER A 166 -6.49 -0.36 4.14
C SER A 166 -6.91 1.08 4.47
N THR A 167 -5.96 2.00 4.63
CA THR A 167 -6.17 3.36 5.15
C THR A 167 -5.51 4.41 4.27
N ALA A 168 -5.96 5.67 4.36
CA ALA A 168 -5.33 6.79 3.66
C ALA A 168 -3.82 6.89 3.90
N ASP A 169 -3.38 6.52 5.11
CA ASP A 169 -1.98 6.60 5.50
C ASP A 169 -1.09 5.59 4.77
N HIS A 170 -1.63 4.41 4.44
CA HIS A 170 -0.95 3.37 3.66
C HIS A 170 -0.62 3.87 2.25
N GLY A 171 -1.53 4.61 1.61
CA GLY A 171 -1.26 5.44 0.44
C GLY A 171 -0.87 4.69 -0.85
N TRP A 172 -0.79 3.36 -0.83
CA TRP A 172 -0.49 2.55 -2.02
C TRP A 172 -1.73 2.44 -2.92
N PRO A 173 -1.65 2.84 -4.20
CA PRO A 173 -2.76 2.71 -5.12
C PRO A 173 -2.96 1.24 -5.50
N ILE A 174 -4.20 0.77 -5.45
CA ILE A 174 -4.55 -0.60 -5.87
C ILE A 174 -5.76 -0.51 -6.81
N SER A 175 -5.68 -1.21 -7.95
CA SER A 175 -6.63 -1.08 -9.06
C SER A 175 -8.06 -1.40 -8.66
N ASP A 176 -8.28 -2.57 -8.04
CA ASP A 176 -9.58 -3.04 -7.59
C ASP A 176 -10.11 -2.20 -6.42
N CYS A 177 -9.26 -1.83 -5.46
CA CYS A 177 -9.64 -0.96 -4.35
C CYS A 177 -10.10 0.42 -4.85
N THR A 178 -9.43 0.94 -5.89
CA THR A 178 -9.81 2.18 -6.57
C THR A 178 -11.13 2.03 -7.31
N ALA A 179 -11.34 0.92 -8.02
CA ALA A 179 -12.59 0.64 -8.71
C ALA A 179 -13.77 0.49 -7.73
N GLU A 180 -13.61 -0.27 -6.65
CA GLU A 180 -14.66 -0.51 -5.66
C GLU A 180 -14.93 0.73 -4.80
N GLY A 181 -13.89 1.50 -4.44
CA GLY A 181 -14.04 2.81 -3.81
C GLY A 181 -14.83 3.78 -4.68
N LEU A 182 -14.48 3.89 -5.98
CA LEU A 182 -15.17 4.72 -6.96
C LEU A 182 -16.63 4.28 -7.14
N LYS A 183 -16.88 2.98 -7.30
CA LYS A 183 -18.22 2.42 -7.46
C LYS A 183 -19.09 2.67 -6.22
N ALA A 184 -18.54 2.49 -5.03
CA ALA A 184 -19.26 2.75 -3.79
C ALA A 184 -19.69 4.22 -3.67
N VAL A 185 -18.80 5.19 -3.94
CA VAL A 185 -19.17 6.63 -3.87
C VAL A 185 -20.18 7.03 -4.94
N LEU A 186 -20.12 6.43 -6.14
CA LEU A 186 -21.11 6.65 -7.21
C LEU A 186 -22.49 6.05 -6.90
N LEU A 187 -22.55 4.95 -6.14
CA LEU A 187 -23.81 4.40 -5.67
C LEU A 187 -24.39 5.25 -4.53
N LEU A 188 -23.55 5.65 -3.58
CA LEU A 188 -23.94 6.53 -2.48
C LEU A 188 -24.42 7.89 -2.97
N SER A 189 -23.85 8.45 -4.05
CA SER A 189 -24.29 9.72 -4.62
C SER A 189 -25.70 9.70 -5.22
N LYS A 190 -26.31 8.52 -5.40
CA LYS A 190 -27.69 8.36 -5.87
C LYS A 190 -28.71 8.40 -4.73
N ILE A 191 -28.25 8.37 -3.48
CA ILE A 191 -29.08 8.43 -2.28
C ILE A 191 -29.17 9.89 -1.82
N ALA A 192 -30.29 10.26 -1.22
CA ALA A 192 -30.52 11.61 -0.71
C ALA A 192 -29.38 12.05 0.26
N PRO A 193 -28.79 13.25 0.09
CA PRO A 193 -27.73 13.76 0.97
C PRO A 193 -28.15 13.87 2.45
N GLU A 194 -29.44 14.02 2.72
CA GLU A 194 -30.04 14.00 4.06
C GLU A 194 -29.89 12.63 4.75
N ILE A 195 -29.64 11.56 3.98
CA ILE A 195 -29.38 10.22 4.50
C ILE A 195 -27.87 9.99 4.58
N VAL A 196 -27.13 10.13 3.47
CA VAL A 196 -25.72 9.68 3.36
C VAL A 196 -24.68 10.80 3.29
N GLY A 197 -25.10 12.06 3.39
CA GLY A 197 -24.25 13.24 3.25
C GLY A 197 -23.93 13.58 1.79
N GLU A 198 -23.27 14.73 1.60
CA GLU A 198 -22.95 15.26 0.26
C GLU A 198 -22.09 14.30 -0.57
N PRO A 199 -22.33 14.20 -1.89
CA PRO A 199 -21.48 13.46 -2.81
C PRO A 199 -20.01 13.88 -2.79
N LEU A 200 -19.14 13.01 -3.30
CA LEU A 200 -17.75 13.34 -3.55
C LEU A 200 -17.64 14.37 -4.68
N ASP A 201 -16.72 15.33 -4.55
CA ASP A 201 -16.46 16.33 -5.60
C ASP A 201 -16.09 15.67 -6.93
N ALA A 202 -16.63 16.19 -8.04
CA ALA A 202 -16.47 15.60 -9.36
C ALA A 202 -15.00 15.52 -9.81
N LYS A 203 -14.15 16.48 -9.42
CA LYS A 203 -12.73 16.46 -9.74
C LYS A 203 -12.04 15.23 -9.12
N ARG A 204 -12.40 14.90 -7.88
CA ARG A 204 -11.86 13.71 -7.18
C ARG A 204 -12.32 12.40 -7.81
N LEU A 205 -13.49 12.38 -8.46
CA LEU A 205 -13.93 11.23 -9.28
C LEU A 205 -13.08 11.10 -10.55
N TYR A 206 -12.76 12.21 -11.21
CA TYR A 206 -11.89 12.21 -12.40
C TYR A 206 -10.47 11.77 -12.07
N ASP A 207 -9.93 12.19 -10.92
CA ASP A 207 -8.62 11.74 -10.45
C ASP A 207 -8.59 10.20 -10.29
N ALA A 208 -9.64 9.60 -9.71
CA ALA A 208 -9.76 8.15 -9.58
C ALA A 208 -9.84 7.43 -10.94
N VAL A 209 -10.63 7.97 -11.88
CA VAL A 209 -10.74 7.43 -13.24
C VAL A 209 -9.40 7.51 -13.96
N ASN A 210 -8.64 8.60 -13.78
CA ASN A 210 -7.31 8.75 -14.36
C ASN A 210 -6.34 7.66 -13.87
N VAL A 211 -6.36 7.33 -12.57
CA VAL A 211 -5.59 6.19 -12.04
C VAL A 211 -6.00 4.89 -12.72
N ILE A 212 -7.30 4.58 -12.79
CA ILE A 212 -7.77 3.31 -13.40
C ILE A 212 -7.33 3.21 -14.86
N LEU A 213 -7.48 4.28 -15.65
CA LEU A 213 -7.09 4.27 -17.07
C LEU A 213 -5.57 4.15 -17.26
N SER A 214 -4.77 4.71 -16.36
CA SER A 214 -3.31 4.62 -16.42
C SER A 214 -2.76 3.21 -16.13
N LEU A 215 -3.58 2.30 -15.59
CA LEU A 215 -3.20 0.93 -15.23
C LEU A 215 -3.47 -0.10 -16.35
N GLN A 216 -3.89 0.35 -17.54
CA GLN A 216 -4.14 -0.53 -18.68
C GLN A 216 -2.86 -1.24 -19.15
N VAL A 217 -2.96 -2.55 -19.35
CA VAL A 217 -1.91 -3.39 -19.96
C VAL A 217 -2.36 -3.87 -21.33
N ILE A 218 -1.41 -4.25 -22.18
CA ILE A 218 -1.66 -4.63 -23.59
C ILE A 218 -2.47 -5.94 -23.68
N ASP A 219 -2.35 -6.84 -22.70
CA ASP A 219 -3.13 -8.08 -22.64
C ASP A 219 -4.39 -7.89 -21.78
N SER A 220 -5.54 -7.77 -22.42
CA SER A 220 -6.86 -7.74 -21.78
C SER A 220 -7.60 -9.08 -21.85
N SER A 221 -6.86 -10.18 -22.09
CA SER A 221 -7.39 -11.55 -22.21
C SER A 221 -7.64 -12.22 -20.87
#